data_AF-A0A2E9LUJ7-F1
#
_entry.id   AF-A0A2E9LUJ7-F1
#
_cell.length_a   1.000
_cell.length_b   1.000
_cell.length_c   1.000
_cell.angle_alpha   90.00
_cell.angle_beta   90.00
_cell.angle_gamma   90.00
#
_symmetry.space_group_name_H-M   'P 1'
#
loop_
_entity.id
_entity.type
_entity.pdbx_description
1 polymer ?
#
loop_
_entity_poly.entity_id
_entity_poly.type
_entity_poly.pdbx_seq_one_letter_code
_entity_poly.pdbx_strand_id
1 'polypeptide(L)'
;MAAGAIGIWFTVGVSLVFVTAWILAESNLWSQGSRVPALLDMLVLIGFAGSWLGYYLIMRYVLADEPLAVVMERAAGLSSGVLRGSIELGRELPGGVSRLLANEAASRVLGTLGTFSSGGLTGGLGKQIQFWTRRGLNTLMALTLLLVILGVANPSRSSRALGSLSSPLKTMRDPVLARIVVTPGSIEVLRGSDVQVTVQAPGRQSVTLGWQAAGDIPRSELLDLLEDRATYVFQGVGATIDYQVHAEDGGESEPYRITPIDPLFISELMVSVTYPLHTGLAPDEYRGDPPPLRLPVGSSLIFGGQASRTLSEADLRDSLGVIVAELTVDSEGFGGIWRPRSSGLFDWSISDSQGNSPEIQPESIHLTLVPDSAPQINIPLPGQDTILSLNLQQPLIIEASDDYGLDRIELVAYRVNAFGERNEPVAQGIDLGGTRAALARPLLDLTTW
;
A
#
# COMPACT_ATOMS: atom_id res chain seq x y z
N MET A 1 5.41 43.84 -52.14
CA MET A 1 6.32 42.67 -51.96
C MET A 1 7.04 42.66 -50.61
N ALA A 2 7.63 43.78 -50.16
CA ALA A 2 8.33 43.85 -48.85
C ALA A 2 7.42 43.54 -47.64
N ALA A 3 6.20 44.08 -47.61
CA ALA A 3 5.21 43.77 -46.56
C ALA A 3 4.91 42.26 -46.45
N GLY A 4 4.77 41.59 -47.61
CA GLY A 4 4.56 40.14 -47.66
C GLY A 4 5.75 39.34 -47.14
N ALA A 5 6.98 39.77 -47.42
CA ALA A 5 8.19 39.12 -46.91
C ALA A 5 8.27 39.18 -45.38
N ILE A 6 8.00 40.36 -44.81
CA ILE A 6 8.03 40.58 -43.36
C ILE A 6 6.91 39.79 -42.68
N GLY A 7 5.71 39.79 -43.28
CA GLY A 7 4.59 38.98 -42.80
C GLY A 7 4.92 37.49 -42.76
N ILE A 8 5.51 36.94 -43.83
CA ILE A 8 5.92 35.52 -43.89
C ILE A 8 6.92 35.18 -42.77
N TRP A 9 7.96 36.00 -42.59
CA TRP A 9 8.97 35.75 -41.55
C TRP A 9 8.43 35.94 -40.13
N PHE A 10 7.46 36.84 -39.93
CA PHE A 10 6.72 36.93 -38.67
C PHE A 10 5.93 35.65 -38.39
N THR A 11 5.20 35.12 -39.38
CA THR A 11 4.46 33.85 -39.22
C THR A 11 5.39 32.67 -38.95
N VAL A 12 6.58 32.64 -39.56
CA VAL A 12 7.64 31.66 -39.26
C VAL A 12 8.07 31.76 -37.79
N GLY A 13 8.27 32.98 -37.27
CA GLY A 13 8.60 33.22 -35.87
C GLY A 13 7.52 32.73 -34.91
N VAL A 14 6.26 33.03 -35.19
CA VAL A 14 5.12 32.53 -34.38
C VAL A 14 5.04 31.00 -34.43
N SER A 15 5.24 30.40 -35.60
CA SER A 15 5.23 28.94 -35.76
C SER A 15 6.35 28.27 -34.95
N LEU A 16 7.54 28.90 -34.90
CA LEU A 16 8.65 28.42 -34.08
C LEU A 16 8.31 28.48 -32.58
N VAL A 17 7.64 29.53 -32.12
CA VAL A 17 7.17 29.65 -30.72
C VAL A 17 6.24 28.49 -30.37
N PHE A 18 5.31 28.13 -31.25
CA PHE A 18 4.44 26.96 -31.04
C PHE A 18 5.22 25.64 -30.95
N VAL A 19 6.22 25.44 -31.80
CA VAL A 19 7.10 24.26 -31.71
C VAL A 19 7.86 24.23 -30.39
N THR A 20 8.42 25.37 -29.95
CA THR A 20 9.12 25.45 -28.66
C THR A 20 8.18 25.21 -27.47
N ALA A 21 6.95 25.70 -27.53
CA ALA A 21 5.93 25.46 -26.52
C ALA A 21 5.58 23.96 -26.43
N TRP A 22 5.44 23.29 -27.58
CA TRP A 22 5.17 21.85 -27.63
C TRP A 22 6.31 21.02 -27.02
N ILE A 23 7.57 21.38 -27.28
CA ILE A 23 8.74 20.71 -26.68
C ILE A 23 8.79 20.94 -25.17
N LEU A 24 8.53 22.16 -24.71
CA LEU A 24 8.59 22.51 -23.29
C LEU A 24 7.41 21.94 -22.49
N ALA A 25 6.28 21.63 -23.12
CA ALA A 25 5.09 21.08 -22.46
C ALA A 25 5.29 19.73 -21.76
N GLU A 26 6.37 19.00 -22.06
CA GLU A 26 6.75 17.75 -21.39
C GLU A 26 7.76 17.95 -20.26
N SER A 27 8.36 19.13 -20.17
CA SER A 27 9.32 19.45 -19.11
C SER A 27 8.62 19.86 -17.82
N ASN A 28 9.24 19.63 -16.67
CA ASN A 28 8.79 20.12 -15.36
C ASN A 28 8.66 21.66 -15.28
N LEU A 29 9.06 22.38 -16.33
CA LEU A 29 8.93 23.83 -16.46
C LEU A 29 7.54 24.25 -16.95
N TRP A 30 6.68 23.32 -17.38
CA TRP A 30 5.32 23.58 -17.89
C TRP A 30 4.23 23.05 -16.95
N SER A 31 4.34 23.41 -15.67
CA SER A 31 3.32 23.17 -14.65
C SER A 31 2.44 24.40 -14.41
N GLN A 32 1.31 24.20 -13.72
CA GLN A 32 0.55 25.31 -13.13
C GLN A 32 1.48 26.17 -12.24
N GLY A 33 1.37 27.50 -12.33
CA GLY A 33 2.28 28.48 -11.73
C GLY A 33 3.49 28.88 -12.60
N SER A 34 3.68 28.26 -13.77
CA SER A 34 4.83 28.56 -14.64
C SER A 34 4.70 29.89 -15.38
N ARG A 35 5.81 30.64 -15.43
CA ARG A 35 5.95 31.90 -16.20
C ARG A 35 6.28 31.66 -17.68
N VAL A 36 6.56 30.42 -18.07
CA VAL A 36 7.06 30.08 -19.42
C VAL A 36 6.05 30.43 -20.51
N PRO A 37 4.74 30.13 -20.41
CA PRO A 37 3.77 30.53 -21.44
C PRO A 37 3.71 32.05 -21.63
N ALA A 38 3.80 32.82 -20.54
CA ALA A 38 3.79 34.28 -20.60
C ALA A 38 5.06 34.87 -21.24
N LEU A 39 6.22 34.26 -21.01
CA LEU A 39 7.48 34.67 -21.66
C LEU A 39 7.43 34.40 -23.16
N LEU A 40 6.87 33.27 -23.59
CA LEU A 40 6.70 32.95 -25.01
C LEU A 40 5.74 33.92 -25.71
N ASP A 41 4.63 34.28 -25.06
CA ASP A 41 3.72 35.32 -25.56
C ASP A 41 4.39 36.69 -25.66
N MET A 42 5.22 37.05 -24.68
CA MET A 42 5.99 38.28 -24.71
C MET A 42 6.96 38.31 -25.90
N LEU A 43 7.60 37.18 -26.23
CA LEU A 43 8.47 37.07 -27.41
C LEU A 43 7.70 37.26 -28.72
N VAL A 44 6.47 36.75 -28.82
CA VAL A 44 5.60 36.98 -29.98
C VAL A 44 5.26 38.46 -30.12
N LEU A 45 4.91 39.14 -29.02
CA LEU A 45 4.60 40.58 -29.02
C LEU A 45 5.82 41.44 -29.40
N ILE A 46 7.00 41.12 -28.87
CA ILE A 46 8.26 41.79 -29.25
C ILE A 46 8.58 41.55 -30.73
N GLY A 47 8.39 40.33 -31.22
CA GLY A 47 8.56 39.98 -32.64
C GLY A 47 7.61 40.75 -33.55
N PHE A 48 6.36 40.97 -33.11
CA PHE A 48 5.37 41.76 -33.84
C PHE A 48 5.77 43.24 -33.89
N ALA A 49 6.13 43.83 -32.74
CA ALA A 49 6.60 45.21 -32.65
C ALA A 49 7.88 45.43 -33.48
N GLY A 50 8.82 44.48 -33.45
CA GLY A 50 10.04 44.51 -34.25
C GLY A 50 9.77 44.39 -35.75
N SER A 51 8.84 43.52 -36.16
CA SER A 51 8.43 43.38 -37.57
C SER A 51 7.72 44.64 -38.07
N TRP A 52 6.87 45.23 -37.25
CA TRP A 52 6.21 46.51 -37.54
C TRP A 52 7.23 47.65 -37.68
N LEU A 53 8.16 47.77 -36.74
CA LEU A 53 9.22 48.77 -36.77
C LEU A 53 10.13 48.56 -37.99
N GLY A 54 10.50 47.33 -38.29
CA GLY A 54 11.28 46.98 -39.48
C GLY A 54 10.55 47.34 -40.78
N TYR A 55 9.26 47.04 -40.87
CA TYR A 55 8.43 47.48 -42.00
C TYR A 55 8.39 49.00 -42.12
N TYR A 56 8.18 49.71 -41.01
CA TYR A 56 8.17 51.17 -40.98
C TYR A 56 9.51 51.77 -41.42
N LEU A 57 10.64 51.24 -40.95
CA LEU A 57 11.98 51.68 -41.34
C LEU A 57 12.28 51.38 -42.82
N ILE A 58 11.89 50.20 -43.31
CA ILE A 58 12.07 49.84 -44.73
C ILE A 58 11.25 50.75 -45.63
N MET A 59 9.99 51.03 -45.26
CA MET A 59 9.15 51.98 -45.99
C MET A 59 9.73 53.39 -45.98
N ARG A 60 10.27 53.84 -44.84
CA ARG A 60 10.78 55.21 -44.66
C ARG A 60 12.15 55.45 -45.28
N TYR A 61 13.05 54.46 -45.29
CA TYR A 61 14.45 54.66 -45.69
C TYR A 61 14.81 53.94 -47.00
N VAL A 62 14.25 52.76 -47.27
CA VAL A 62 14.62 51.95 -48.45
C VAL A 62 13.68 52.22 -49.61
N LEU A 63 12.39 52.42 -49.33
CA LEU A 63 11.34 52.72 -50.31
C LEU A 63 11.02 54.22 -50.38
N ALA A 64 11.87 55.08 -49.83
CA ALA A 64 11.79 56.52 -50.06
C ALA A 64 12.03 56.85 -51.55
N ASP A 65 11.49 57.98 -52.00
CA ASP A 65 11.51 58.36 -53.42
C ASP A 65 12.93 58.41 -54.01
N GLU A 66 13.91 58.92 -53.24
CA GLU A 66 15.30 59.05 -53.67
C GLU A 66 16.01 57.70 -53.93
N PRO A 67 16.13 56.78 -52.96
CA PRO A 67 16.79 55.49 -53.18
C PRO A 67 16.02 54.61 -54.16
N LEU A 68 14.69 54.71 -54.20
CA LEU A 68 13.88 53.93 -55.14
C LEU A 68 14.09 54.40 -56.59
N ALA A 69 14.16 55.72 -56.83
CA ALA A 69 14.44 56.27 -58.14
C ALA A 69 15.81 55.81 -58.67
N VAL A 70 16.84 55.80 -57.82
CA VAL A 70 18.19 55.32 -58.20
C VAL A 70 18.19 53.84 -58.61
N VAL A 71 17.42 53.00 -57.92
CA VAL A 71 17.30 51.57 -58.26
C VAL A 71 16.54 51.37 -59.56
N MET A 72 15.46 52.12 -59.79
CA MET A 72 14.68 52.09 -61.02
C MET A 72 15.47 52.60 -62.23
N GLU A 73 16.25 53.68 -62.06
CA GLU A 73 17.14 54.22 -63.10
C GLU A 73 18.19 53.20 -63.52
N ARG A 74 18.88 52.57 -62.55
CA ARG A 74 19.86 51.51 -62.82
C ARG A 74 19.24 50.30 -63.49
N ALA A 75 18.02 49.92 -63.11
CA ALA A 75 17.33 48.78 -63.69
C ALA A 75 16.84 49.03 -65.13
N ALA A 76 16.38 50.26 -65.42
CA ALA A 76 15.91 50.68 -66.74
C ALA A 76 17.05 51.17 -67.67
N GLY A 77 18.29 51.22 -67.20
CA GLY A 77 19.44 51.74 -67.95
C GLY A 77 19.42 53.26 -68.18
N LEU A 78 18.67 54.00 -67.35
CA LEU A 78 18.61 55.46 -67.39
C LEU A 78 19.85 56.08 -66.76
N SER A 79 20.25 57.27 -67.22
CA SER A 79 21.28 58.05 -66.56
C SER A 79 20.83 58.50 -65.17
N SER A 80 21.77 58.52 -64.22
CA SER A 80 21.50 58.88 -62.82
C SER A 80 20.87 60.26 -62.70
N GLY A 81 19.75 60.36 -61.98
CA GLY A 81 19.06 61.61 -61.66
C GLY A 81 17.94 62.01 -62.63
N VAL A 82 17.71 61.26 -63.71
CA VAL A 82 16.67 61.58 -64.71
C VAL A 82 15.26 61.29 -64.19
N LEU A 83 15.05 60.14 -63.55
CA LEU A 83 13.78 59.81 -62.92
C LEU A 83 13.57 60.66 -61.68
N ARG A 84 14.63 60.83 -60.86
CA ARG A 84 14.60 61.72 -59.69
C ARG A 84 14.19 63.15 -60.08
N GLY A 85 14.86 63.72 -61.07
CA GLY A 85 14.57 65.08 -61.56
C GLY A 85 13.15 65.19 -62.11
N SER A 86 12.65 64.16 -62.81
CA SER A 86 11.25 64.16 -63.29
C SER A 86 10.21 64.10 -62.16
N ILE A 87 10.50 63.40 -61.05
CA ILE A 87 9.64 63.34 -59.86
C ILE A 87 9.69 64.67 -59.09
N GLU A 88 10.87 65.26 -58.92
CA GLU A 88 11.07 66.56 -58.26
C GLU A 88 10.37 67.69 -59.05
N LEU A 89 10.57 67.76 -60.37
CA LEU A 89 9.91 68.72 -61.27
C LEU A 89 8.37 68.54 -61.31
N GLY A 90 7.89 67.31 -61.10
CA GLY A 90 6.47 67.02 -60.99
C GLY A 90 5.84 67.45 -59.66
N ARG A 91 6.65 67.59 -58.60
CA ARG A 91 6.21 68.06 -57.28
C ARG A 91 6.28 69.58 -57.16
N GLU A 92 7.38 70.17 -57.63
CA GLU A 92 7.63 71.60 -57.54
C GLU A 92 8.40 72.08 -58.78
N LEU A 93 7.84 73.06 -59.50
CA LEU A 93 8.50 73.65 -60.67
C LEU A 93 9.28 74.90 -60.25
N PRO A 94 10.61 74.94 -60.42
CA PRO A 94 11.39 76.15 -60.24
C PRO A 94 10.98 77.24 -61.22
N GLY A 95 11.03 78.51 -60.79
CA GLY A 95 10.75 79.65 -61.66
C GLY A 95 11.67 79.68 -62.90
N GLY A 96 11.09 79.79 -64.09
CA GLY A 96 11.82 79.81 -65.37
C GLY A 96 11.82 78.49 -66.16
N VAL A 97 11.28 77.40 -65.60
CA VAL A 97 11.17 76.10 -66.29
C VAL A 97 9.80 75.96 -66.98
N SER A 98 9.79 75.57 -68.25
CA SER A 98 8.54 75.32 -68.99
C SER A 98 7.85 74.04 -68.51
N ARG A 99 6.59 74.16 -68.08
CA ARG A 99 5.73 73.01 -67.71
C ARG A 99 5.61 71.98 -68.83
N LEU A 100 5.59 72.43 -70.09
CA LEU A 100 5.48 71.54 -71.24
C LEU A 100 6.74 70.67 -71.38
N LEU A 101 7.92 71.24 -71.16
CA LEU A 101 9.18 70.50 -71.23
C LEU A 101 9.34 69.53 -70.05
N ALA A 102 8.91 69.94 -68.85
CA ALA A 102 8.90 69.06 -67.68
C ALA A 102 7.96 67.85 -67.88
N ASN A 103 6.75 68.08 -68.41
CA ASN A 103 5.81 67.00 -68.72
C ASN A 103 6.30 66.10 -69.85
N GLU A 104 6.91 66.66 -70.89
CA GLU A 104 7.51 65.88 -71.98
C GLU A 104 8.66 65.00 -71.45
N ALA A 105 9.55 65.55 -70.61
CA ALA A 105 10.63 64.79 -69.97
C ALA A 105 10.07 63.66 -69.08
N ALA A 106 9.07 63.95 -68.26
CA ALA A 106 8.39 62.93 -67.45
C ALA A 106 7.71 61.86 -68.31
N SER A 107 7.07 62.24 -69.43
CA SER A 107 6.41 61.30 -70.34
C SER A 107 7.39 60.36 -71.03
N ARG A 108 8.60 60.83 -71.39
CA ARG A 108 9.67 60.00 -71.97
C ARG A 108 10.22 59.00 -70.96
N VAL A 109 10.41 59.44 -69.73
CA VAL A 109 10.84 58.57 -68.63
C VAL A 109 9.76 57.53 -68.33
N LEU A 110 8.49 57.93 -68.25
CA LEU A 110 7.36 57.02 -68.06
C LEU A 110 7.20 56.03 -69.22
N GLY A 111 7.40 56.47 -70.48
CA GLY A 111 7.37 55.59 -71.64
C GLY A 111 8.47 54.53 -71.58
N THR A 112 9.68 54.92 -71.16
CA THR A 112 10.80 53.99 -70.98
C THR A 112 10.54 53.03 -69.82
N LEU A 113 10.07 53.53 -68.67
CA LEU A 113 9.73 52.70 -67.51
C LEU A 113 8.55 51.76 -67.78
N GLY A 114 7.57 52.18 -68.60
CA GLY A 114 6.39 51.40 -68.96
C GLY A 114 6.69 50.17 -69.82
N THR A 115 7.88 50.10 -70.43
CA THR A 115 8.35 48.89 -71.14
C THR A 115 8.81 47.77 -70.20
N PHE A 116 9.13 48.09 -68.95
CA PHE A 116 9.59 47.13 -67.96
C PHE A 116 8.44 46.69 -67.05
N SER A 117 8.37 45.39 -66.75
CA SER A 117 7.46 44.90 -65.71
C SER A 117 7.85 45.45 -64.33
N SER A 118 6.90 45.52 -63.41
CA SER A 118 7.14 45.97 -62.03
C SER A 118 8.29 45.23 -61.33
N GLY A 119 8.50 43.94 -61.66
CA GLY A 119 9.65 43.17 -61.18
C GLY A 119 10.99 43.58 -61.80
N GLY A 120 10.99 43.95 -63.08
CA GLY A 120 12.17 44.47 -63.80
C GLY A 120 12.65 45.81 -63.24
N LEU A 121 11.72 46.71 -62.92
CA LEU A 121 12.01 48.05 -62.40
C LEU A 121 12.63 48.06 -60.99
N THR A 122 12.35 47.04 -60.18
CA THR A 122 12.93 46.93 -58.83
C THR A 122 14.33 46.30 -58.80
N GLY A 123 14.85 45.85 -59.95
CA GLY A 123 16.23 45.38 -60.13
C GLY A 123 16.70 44.37 -59.07
N GLY A 124 17.87 44.64 -58.48
CA GLY A 124 18.49 43.79 -57.44
C GLY A 124 17.69 43.71 -56.13
N LEU A 125 17.00 44.79 -55.74
CA LEU A 125 16.15 44.80 -54.54
C LEU A 125 14.96 43.85 -54.70
N GLY A 126 14.34 43.83 -55.88
CA GLY A 126 13.26 42.89 -56.20
C GLY A 126 13.69 41.44 -56.09
N LYS A 127 14.85 41.09 -56.67
CA LYS A 127 15.42 39.73 -56.60
C LYS A 127 15.75 39.32 -55.17
N GLN A 128 16.28 40.22 -54.36
CA GLN A 128 16.61 39.94 -52.96
C GLN A 128 15.35 39.73 -52.11
N ILE A 129 14.33 40.56 -52.27
CA ILE A 129 13.03 40.38 -51.59
C ILE A 129 12.35 39.08 -52.06
N GLN A 130 12.44 38.75 -53.35
CA GLN A 130 11.88 37.49 -53.88
C GLN A 130 12.61 36.26 -53.34
N PHE A 131 13.92 36.34 -53.16
CA PHE A 131 14.71 35.28 -52.54
C PHE A 131 14.37 35.10 -51.06
N TRP A 132 14.25 36.20 -50.31
CA TRP A 132 13.85 36.20 -48.91
C TRP A 132 12.42 35.69 -48.70
N THR A 133 11.48 36.05 -49.58
CA THR A 133 10.10 35.54 -49.56
C THR A 133 10.03 34.06 -49.87
N ARG A 134 10.74 33.57 -50.89
CA ARG A 134 10.80 32.13 -51.22
C ARG A 134 11.40 31.30 -50.10
N ARG A 135 12.49 31.76 -49.48
CA ARG A 135 13.07 31.10 -48.31
C ARG A 135 12.10 31.07 -47.13
N GLY A 136 11.47 32.21 -46.82
CA GLY A 136 10.46 32.30 -45.77
C GLY A 136 9.24 31.39 -46.02
N LEU A 137 8.82 31.27 -47.28
CA LEU A 137 7.69 30.40 -47.63
C LEU A 137 8.06 28.92 -47.47
N ASN A 138 9.27 28.52 -47.89
CA ASN A 138 9.74 27.15 -47.70
C ASN A 138 9.90 26.79 -46.22
N THR A 139 10.43 27.70 -45.39
CA THR A 139 10.54 27.48 -43.94
C THR A 139 9.18 27.43 -43.27
N LEU A 140 8.23 28.29 -43.67
CA LEU A 140 6.86 28.24 -43.20
C LEU A 140 6.18 26.91 -43.57
N MET A 141 6.38 26.43 -44.80
CA MET A 141 5.84 25.14 -45.24
C MET A 141 6.42 23.97 -44.43
N ALA A 142 7.72 23.99 -44.12
CA ALA A 142 8.35 22.98 -43.28
C ALA A 142 7.84 23.03 -41.82
N LEU A 143 7.71 24.21 -41.23
CA LEU A 143 7.22 24.40 -39.86
C LEU A 143 5.73 24.03 -39.72
N THR A 144 4.91 24.38 -40.70
CA THR A 144 3.49 24.01 -40.71
C THR A 144 3.32 22.50 -40.82
N LEU A 145 4.09 21.83 -41.68
CA LEU A 145 4.11 20.36 -41.75
C LEU A 145 4.55 19.75 -40.41
N LEU A 146 5.59 20.30 -39.77
CA LEU A 146 6.05 19.86 -38.46
C LEU A 146 4.94 20.01 -37.40
N LEU A 147 4.27 21.15 -37.33
CA LEU A 147 3.15 21.36 -36.38
C LEU A 147 1.99 20.39 -36.62
N VAL A 148 1.68 20.05 -37.88
CA VAL A 148 0.66 19.03 -38.19
C VAL A 148 1.11 17.65 -37.70
N ILE A 149 2.37 17.26 -37.93
CA ILE A 149 2.92 15.99 -37.42
C ILE A 149 2.87 15.94 -35.89
N LEU A 150 3.30 17.01 -35.21
CA LEU A 150 3.27 17.11 -33.74
C LEU A 150 1.84 17.06 -33.18
N GLY A 151 0.88 17.69 -33.88
CA GLY A 151 -0.54 17.67 -33.56
C GLY A 151 -1.13 16.26 -33.57
N VAL A 152 -0.80 15.48 -34.60
CA VAL A 152 -1.29 14.10 -34.77
C VAL A 152 -0.57 13.12 -33.84
N ALA A 153 0.75 13.29 -33.62
CA ALA A 153 1.53 12.38 -32.80
C ALA A 153 1.06 12.35 -31.34
N ASN A 154 0.61 13.49 -30.79
CA ASN A 154 0.08 13.52 -29.43
C ASN A 154 -0.98 14.62 -29.24
N PRO A 155 -2.27 14.31 -29.48
CA PRO A 155 -3.36 15.29 -29.42
C PRO A 155 -3.50 15.96 -28.04
N SER A 156 -3.27 15.21 -26.95
CA SER A 156 -3.41 15.72 -25.58
C SER A 156 -2.25 16.64 -25.16
N ARG A 157 -1.06 16.52 -25.76
CA ARG A 157 0.05 17.45 -25.53
C ARG A 157 -0.19 18.77 -26.26
N SER A 158 -0.63 18.67 -27.52
CA SER A 158 -0.91 19.83 -28.37
C SER A 158 -2.05 20.69 -27.81
N SER A 159 -3.12 20.08 -27.30
CA SER A 159 -4.23 20.80 -26.67
C SER A 159 -3.81 21.51 -25.38
N ARG A 160 -2.96 20.89 -24.55
CA ARG A 160 -2.41 21.51 -23.33
C ARG A 160 -1.52 22.71 -23.65
N ALA A 161 -0.57 22.56 -24.58
CA ALA A 161 0.32 23.64 -24.98
C ALA A 161 -0.44 24.85 -25.57
N LEU A 162 -1.44 24.58 -26.42
CA LEU A 162 -2.29 25.61 -27.01
C LEU A 162 -3.19 26.27 -25.95
N GLY A 163 -3.77 25.48 -25.05
CA GLY A 163 -4.59 25.97 -23.94
C GLY A 163 -3.82 26.93 -23.03
N SER A 164 -2.60 26.57 -22.64
CA SER A 164 -1.76 27.41 -21.78
C SER A 164 -1.25 28.69 -22.47
N LEU A 165 -0.94 28.64 -23.77
CA LEU A 165 -0.56 29.83 -24.55
C LEU A 165 -1.77 30.76 -24.78
N SER A 166 -2.97 30.22 -24.93
CA SER A 166 -4.18 31.04 -25.09
C SER A 166 -4.62 31.72 -23.78
N SER A 167 -4.09 31.30 -22.64
CA SER A 167 -4.45 31.79 -21.30
C SER A 167 -3.25 31.82 -20.34
N PRO A 168 -2.20 32.60 -20.64
CA PRO A 168 -0.96 32.61 -19.87
C PRO A 168 -1.16 33.13 -18.44
N LEU A 169 -2.06 34.10 -18.26
CA LEU A 169 -2.35 34.71 -16.95
C LEU A 169 -3.08 33.77 -15.99
N LYS A 170 -3.89 32.82 -16.50
CA LYS A 170 -4.55 31.80 -15.68
C LYS A 170 -3.53 30.78 -15.19
N THR A 171 -2.72 30.28 -16.12
CA THR A 171 -1.65 29.32 -15.84
C THR A 171 -0.62 29.86 -14.82
N MET A 172 -0.33 31.17 -14.84
CA MET A 172 0.57 31.80 -13.86
C MET A 172 -0.05 32.02 -12.47
N ARG A 173 -1.38 32.11 -12.36
CA ARG A 173 -2.07 32.49 -11.12
C ARG A 173 -2.58 31.31 -10.31
N ASP A 174 -2.76 30.14 -10.92
CA ASP A 174 -3.18 28.96 -10.18
C ASP A 174 -2.06 28.51 -9.22
N PRO A 175 -2.31 28.50 -7.90
CA PRO A 175 -1.33 28.00 -6.95
C PRO A 175 -1.18 26.48 -7.13
N VAL A 176 0.06 26.00 -7.07
CA VAL A 176 0.32 24.57 -6.93
C VAL A 176 -0.25 24.14 -5.58
N LEU A 177 -1.42 23.49 -5.62
CA LEU A 177 -2.09 23.03 -4.41
C LEU A 177 -1.27 21.95 -3.72
N ALA A 178 -1.33 21.93 -2.38
CA ALA A 178 -0.61 20.96 -1.57
C ALA A 178 -1.03 19.52 -1.90
N ARG A 179 -0.14 18.55 -1.62
CA ARG A 179 -0.41 17.12 -1.83
C ARG A 179 -1.61 16.67 -0.97
N ILE A 180 -2.42 15.77 -1.52
CA ILE A 180 -3.50 15.10 -0.80
C ILE A 180 -2.88 14.12 0.21
N VAL A 181 -3.26 14.23 1.47
CA VAL A 181 -2.83 13.33 2.55
C VAL A 181 -4.01 12.48 2.97
N VAL A 182 -3.81 11.17 3.09
CA VAL A 182 -4.86 10.25 3.51
C VAL A 182 -4.38 9.48 4.75
N THR A 183 -5.20 9.49 5.79
CA THR A 183 -4.92 8.83 7.07
C THR A 183 -6.03 7.80 7.35
N PRO A 184 -5.72 6.54 7.72
CA PRO A 184 -4.41 5.99 8.05
C PRO A 184 -3.52 5.63 6.86
N GLY A 185 -4.06 5.57 5.63
CA GLY A 185 -3.34 5.05 4.47
C GLY A 185 -3.43 3.52 4.42
N SER A 186 -2.33 2.82 4.19
CA SER A 186 -2.35 1.34 4.17
C SER A 186 -2.42 0.77 5.59
N ILE A 187 -3.39 -0.11 5.84
CA ILE A 187 -3.65 -0.66 7.18
C ILE A 187 -4.16 -2.12 7.10
N GLU A 188 -3.78 -2.91 8.10
CA GLU A 188 -4.33 -4.25 8.34
C GLU A 188 -5.42 -4.16 9.42
N VAL A 189 -6.59 -4.74 9.15
CA VAL A 189 -7.75 -4.69 10.05
C VAL A 189 -8.43 -6.05 10.14
N LEU A 190 -9.08 -6.36 11.26
CA LEU A 190 -9.84 -7.61 11.37
C LEU A 190 -10.95 -7.65 10.31
N ARG A 191 -11.11 -8.80 9.65
CA ARG A 191 -12.14 -9.00 8.65
C ARG A 191 -13.52 -8.68 9.23
N GLY A 192 -14.29 -7.87 8.50
CA GLY A 192 -15.60 -7.39 8.95
C GLY A 192 -15.56 -6.12 9.81
N SER A 193 -14.37 -5.59 10.15
CA SER A 193 -14.25 -4.29 10.81
C SER A 193 -14.59 -3.14 9.87
N ASP A 194 -15.08 -2.04 10.46
CA ASP A 194 -15.25 -0.77 9.77
C ASP A 194 -13.94 0.03 9.79
N VAL A 195 -13.57 0.63 8.65
CA VAL A 195 -12.34 1.42 8.52
C VAL A 195 -12.69 2.85 8.14
N GLN A 196 -12.40 3.78 9.05
CA GLN A 196 -12.55 5.21 8.80
C GLN A 196 -11.28 5.76 8.14
N VAL A 197 -11.44 6.30 6.94
CA VAL A 197 -10.40 6.98 6.17
C VAL A 197 -10.69 8.48 6.15
N THR A 198 -9.69 9.27 6.52
CA THR A 198 -9.75 10.73 6.50
C THR A 198 -8.85 11.26 5.42
N VAL A 199 -9.43 12.02 4.49
CA VAL A 199 -8.74 12.67 3.38
C VAL A 199 -8.56 14.13 3.72
N GLN A 200 -7.34 14.64 3.62
CA GLN A 200 -7.01 16.05 3.78
C GLN A 200 -6.43 16.59 2.47
N ALA A 201 -7.12 17.55 1.85
CA ALA A 201 -6.71 18.13 0.58
C ALA A 201 -6.81 19.67 0.64
N PRO A 202 -5.76 20.35 1.13
CA PRO A 202 -5.78 21.80 1.33
C PRO A 202 -6.07 22.58 0.04
N GLY A 203 -7.04 23.49 0.10
CA GLY A 203 -7.42 24.35 -1.02
C GLY A 203 -8.29 23.69 -2.08
N ARG A 204 -8.88 22.52 -1.78
CA ARG A 204 -9.81 21.80 -2.66
C ARG A 204 -11.21 21.72 -2.05
N GLN A 205 -12.23 21.80 -2.89
CA GLN A 205 -13.64 21.77 -2.46
C GLN A 205 -14.23 20.35 -2.49
N SER A 206 -13.81 19.55 -3.47
CA SER A 206 -14.25 18.17 -3.66
C SER A 206 -13.07 17.29 -4.06
N VAL A 207 -13.15 16.00 -3.72
CA VAL A 207 -12.23 14.95 -4.20
C VAL A 207 -13.03 13.70 -4.53
N THR A 208 -12.56 12.91 -5.49
CA THR A 208 -13.15 11.62 -5.83
C THR A 208 -12.31 10.51 -5.19
N LEU A 209 -12.91 9.75 -4.29
CA LEU A 209 -12.33 8.52 -3.76
C LEU A 209 -12.67 7.38 -4.71
N GLY A 210 -11.66 6.78 -5.34
CA GLY A 210 -11.80 5.56 -6.14
C GLY A 210 -11.29 4.36 -5.36
N TRP A 211 -12.01 3.25 -5.39
CA TRP A 211 -11.56 2.02 -4.75
C TRP A 211 -12.03 0.78 -5.50
N GLN A 212 -11.32 -0.32 -5.30
CA GLN A 212 -11.66 -1.62 -5.82
C GLN A 212 -11.41 -2.68 -4.75
N ALA A 213 -12.48 -3.37 -4.36
CA ALA A 213 -12.35 -4.57 -3.54
C ALA A 213 -11.93 -5.76 -4.42
N ALA A 214 -11.11 -6.67 -3.89
CA ALA A 214 -10.70 -7.87 -4.58
C ALA A 214 -11.93 -8.71 -4.98
N GLY A 215 -12.07 -8.96 -6.29
CA GLY A 215 -13.22 -9.69 -6.85
C GLY A 215 -14.46 -8.83 -7.11
N ASP A 216 -14.42 -7.52 -6.84
CA ASP A 216 -15.49 -6.57 -7.14
C ASP A 216 -15.11 -5.61 -8.29
N ILE A 217 -16.11 -4.91 -8.82
CA ILE A 217 -15.91 -3.84 -9.80
C ILE A 217 -15.39 -2.56 -9.15
N PRO A 218 -14.57 -1.75 -9.85
CA PRO A 218 -14.13 -0.45 -9.36
C PRO A 218 -15.33 0.46 -9.05
N ARG A 219 -15.27 1.13 -7.91
CA ARG A 219 -16.25 2.11 -7.44
C ARG A 219 -15.59 3.46 -7.22
N SER A 220 -16.39 4.51 -7.31
CA SER A 220 -15.94 5.88 -7.08
C SER A 220 -17.03 6.68 -6.40
N GLU A 221 -16.65 7.51 -5.44
CA GLU A 221 -17.56 8.39 -4.71
C GLU A 221 -16.96 9.79 -4.59
N LEU A 222 -17.80 10.80 -4.80
CA LEU A 222 -17.42 12.20 -4.65
C LEU A 222 -17.58 12.60 -3.19
N LEU A 223 -16.49 13.07 -2.59
CA LEU A 223 -16.42 13.54 -1.23
C LEU A 223 -16.30 15.07 -1.22
N ASP A 224 -17.28 15.74 -0.62
CA ASP A 224 -17.22 17.17 -0.36
C ASP A 224 -16.33 17.45 0.87
N LEU A 225 -15.38 18.37 0.74
CA LEU A 225 -14.46 18.72 1.83
C LEU A 225 -15.05 19.82 2.71
N LEU A 226 -15.12 19.55 4.00
CA LEU A 226 -15.39 20.53 5.06
C LEU A 226 -14.06 20.93 5.68
N GLU A 227 -13.70 22.21 5.59
CA GLU A 227 -12.42 22.73 6.12
C GLU A 227 -11.20 21.93 5.60
N ASP A 228 -11.13 21.70 4.29
CA ASP A 228 -10.08 20.92 3.62
C ASP A 228 -9.98 19.44 4.05
N ARG A 229 -11.03 18.89 4.69
CA ARG A 229 -11.08 17.50 5.15
C ARG A 229 -12.38 16.81 4.74
N ALA A 230 -12.28 15.54 4.36
CA ALA A 230 -13.42 14.64 4.19
C ALA A 230 -13.17 13.32 4.91
N THR A 231 -14.24 12.67 5.36
CA THR A 231 -14.18 11.37 6.03
C THR A 231 -15.05 10.38 5.28
N TYR A 232 -14.51 9.18 5.05
CA TYR A 232 -15.22 8.07 4.46
C TYR A 232 -15.06 6.83 5.34
N VAL A 233 -16.10 5.99 5.43
CA VAL A 233 -16.06 4.76 6.23
C VAL A 233 -16.30 3.57 5.31
N PHE A 234 -15.30 2.71 5.18
CA PHE A 234 -15.48 1.39 4.57
C PHE A 234 -16.16 0.48 5.59
N GLN A 235 -17.41 0.12 5.33
CA GLN A 235 -18.19 -0.76 6.22
C GLN A 235 -17.86 -2.23 5.95
N GLY A 236 -17.69 -3.00 7.02
CA GLY A 236 -17.59 -4.46 6.96
C GLY A 236 -16.52 -4.96 6.00
N VAL A 237 -15.26 -4.56 6.17
CA VAL A 237 -14.19 -4.88 5.21
C VAL A 237 -13.94 -6.39 5.16
N GLY A 238 -14.50 -7.04 4.14
CA GLY A 238 -14.44 -8.49 3.95
C GLY A 238 -13.39 -8.97 2.97
N ALA A 239 -12.87 -8.10 2.10
CA ALA A 239 -11.87 -8.41 1.08
C ALA A 239 -10.82 -7.29 1.01
N THR A 240 -9.66 -7.55 0.41
CA THR A 240 -8.62 -6.52 0.22
C THR A 240 -9.19 -5.38 -0.61
N ILE A 241 -9.03 -4.13 -0.15
CA ILE A 241 -9.52 -2.93 -0.84
C ILE A 241 -8.32 -2.08 -1.23
N ASP A 242 -8.09 -1.92 -2.54
CA ASP A 242 -7.16 -0.95 -3.08
C ASP A 242 -7.91 0.37 -3.31
N TYR A 243 -7.39 1.48 -2.79
CA TYR A 243 -8.07 2.78 -2.90
C TYR A 243 -7.09 3.94 -3.15
N GLN A 244 -7.58 4.95 -3.86
CA GLN A 244 -6.82 6.12 -4.26
C GLN A 244 -7.74 7.34 -4.38
N VAL A 245 -7.25 8.51 -3.98
CA VAL A 245 -7.99 9.77 -4.08
C VAL A 245 -7.50 10.57 -5.28
N HIS A 246 -8.45 11.03 -6.08
CA HIS A 246 -8.23 11.87 -7.26
C HIS A 246 -8.92 13.21 -7.06
N ALA A 247 -8.25 14.31 -7.40
CA ALA A 247 -8.81 15.65 -7.39
C ALA A 247 -9.06 16.16 -8.81
N GLU A 248 -10.01 17.09 -8.97
CA GLU A 248 -10.36 17.67 -10.27
C GLU A 248 -9.22 18.44 -10.94
N ASP A 249 -8.26 18.93 -10.14
CA ASP A 249 -7.05 19.63 -10.62
C ASP A 249 -5.97 18.68 -11.16
N GLY A 250 -6.22 17.36 -11.13
CA GLY A 250 -5.27 16.32 -11.52
C GLY A 250 -4.31 15.91 -10.39
N GLY A 251 -4.53 16.37 -9.16
CA GLY A 251 -3.81 15.89 -7.98
C GLY A 251 -4.24 14.48 -7.60
N GLU A 252 -3.29 13.58 -7.38
CA GLU A 252 -3.55 12.20 -6.94
C GLU A 252 -2.85 11.89 -5.62
N SER A 253 -3.48 11.08 -4.78
CA SER A 253 -2.82 10.48 -3.62
C SER A 253 -1.95 9.29 -4.05
N GLU A 254 -1.09 8.84 -3.12
CA GLU A 254 -0.49 7.52 -3.26
C GLU A 254 -1.58 6.43 -3.21
N PRO A 255 -1.39 5.29 -3.89
CA PRO A 255 -2.31 4.17 -3.78
C PRO A 255 -2.16 3.52 -2.40
N TYR A 256 -3.28 3.31 -1.73
CA TYR A 256 -3.34 2.70 -0.39
C TYR A 256 -4.10 1.38 -0.44
N ARG A 257 -3.81 0.51 0.53
CA ARG A 257 -4.41 -0.83 0.63
C ARG A 257 -4.93 -1.10 2.03
N ILE A 258 -6.18 -1.51 2.12
CA ILE A 258 -6.77 -2.09 3.32
C ILE A 258 -6.73 -3.61 3.18
N THR A 259 -6.02 -4.28 4.09
CA THR A 259 -5.90 -5.74 4.11
C THR A 259 -6.72 -6.30 5.27
N PRO A 260 -7.83 -7.03 5.01
CA PRO A 260 -8.52 -7.74 6.07
C PRO A 260 -7.69 -8.94 6.50
N ILE A 261 -7.40 -9.02 7.80
CA ILE A 261 -6.77 -10.16 8.45
C ILE A 261 -7.84 -10.94 9.21
N ASP A 262 -7.70 -12.27 9.21
CA ASP A 262 -8.57 -13.11 10.02
C ASP A 262 -8.15 -13.02 11.49
N PRO A 263 -9.10 -13.02 12.44
CA PRO A 263 -8.77 -13.07 13.85
C PRO A 263 -8.04 -14.38 14.19
N LEU A 264 -7.20 -14.33 15.23
CA LEU A 264 -6.65 -15.55 15.79
C LEU A 264 -7.77 -16.31 16.50
N PHE A 265 -7.97 -17.59 16.16
CA PHE A 265 -8.87 -18.48 16.88
C PHE A 265 -8.32 -19.89 16.92
N ILE A 266 -8.74 -20.67 17.92
CA ILE A 266 -8.37 -22.08 18.06
C ILE A 266 -9.42 -22.91 17.33
N SER A 267 -9.03 -23.53 16.22
CA SER A 267 -9.90 -24.34 15.37
C SER A 267 -10.14 -25.74 15.92
N GLU A 268 -9.13 -26.33 16.56
CA GLU A 268 -9.21 -27.64 17.18
C GLU A 268 -8.47 -27.63 18.52
N LEU A 269 -9.06 -28.26 19.53
CA LEU A 269 -8.45 -28.51 20.84
C LEU A 269 -8.74 -29.96 21.23
N MET A 270 -7.71 -30.67 21.66
CA MET A 270 -7.76 -32.04 22.13
C MET A 270 -7.02 -32.13 23.46
N VAL A 271 -7.69 -32.70 24.45
CA VAL A 271 -7.13 -32.96 25.78
C VAL A 271 -7.28 -34.44 26.07
N SER A 272 -6.15 -35.16 26.11
CA SER A 272 -6.13 -36.58 26.47
C SER A 272 -5.55 -36.77 27.87
N VAL A 273 -6.19 -37.59 28.69
CA VAL A 273 -5.75 -37.90 30.06
C VAL A 273 -5.18 -39.30 30.10
N THR A 274 -3.95 -39.43 30.58
CA THR A 274 -3.32 -40.72 30.88
C THR A 274 -3.19 -40.88 32.40
N TYR A 275 -3.79 -41.94 32.93
CA TYR A 275 -3.77 -42.26 34.35
C TYR A 275 -2.51 -43.06 34.74
N PRO A 276 -2.09 -43.03 36.02
CA PRO A 276 -1.02 -43.90 36.51
C PRO A 276 -1.37 -45.39 36.30
N LEU A 277 -0.37 -46.18 35.91
CA LEU A 277 -0.55 -47.60 35.54
C LEU A 277 -1.24 -48.44 36.63
N HIS A 278 -0.94 -48.18 37.91
CA HIS A 278 -1.51 -48.92 39.04
C HIS A 278 -3.03 -48.75 39.20
N THR A 279 -3.61 -47.67 38.64
CA THR A 279 -5.05 -47.41 38.74
C THR A 279 -5.88 -48.30 37.82
N GLY A 280 -5.26 -48.87 36.77
CA GLY A 280 -5.96 -49.67 35.76
C GLY A 280 -7.00 -48.90 34.93
N LEU A 281 -7.06 -47.56 35.05
CA LEU A 281 -8.02 -46.73 34.33
C LEU A 281 -7.62 -46.58 32.85
N ALA A 282 -8.61 -46.70 31.96
CA ALA A 282 -8.43 -46.41 30.54
C ALA A 282 -8.25 -44.89 30.34
N PRO A 283 -7.46 -44.45 29.34
CA PRO A 283 -7.28 -43.04 29.05
C PRO A 283 -8.58 -42.39 28.56
N ASP A 284 -8.81 -41.14 28.96
CA ASP A 284 -9.93 -40.31 28.50
C ASP A 284 -9.47 -39.33 27.41
N GLU A 285 -10.34 -38.99 26.46
CA GLU A 285 -10.09 -37.98 25.41
C GLU A 285 -11.27 -37.01 25.33
N TYR A 286 -10.97 -35.71 25.39
CA TYR A 286 -11.92 -34.62 25.22
C TYR A 286 -11.56 -33.81 23.97
N ARG A 287 -12.57 -33.51 23.15
CA ARG A 287 -12.46 -32.62 21.99
C ARG A 287 -13.17 -31.31 22.33
N GLY A 288 -12.44 -30.20 22.26
CA GLY A 288 -12.87 -28.90 22.76
C GLY A 288 -12.57 -28.73 24.25
N ASP A 289 -13.39 -27.95 24.92
CA ASP A 289 -13.22 -27.63 26.34
C ASP A 289 -13.57 -28.85 27.23
N PRO A 290 -12.62 -29.33 28.06
CA PRO A 290 -12.87 -30.45 28.94
C PRO A 290 -13.79 -30.03 30.11
N PRO A 291 -14.64 -30.93 30.62
CA PRO A 291 -15.37 -30.68 31.86
C PRO A 291 -14.39 -30.56 33.05
N PRO A 292 -14.84 -30.10 34.24
CA PRO A 292 -14.02 -30.14 35.44
C PRO A 292 -13.45 -31.53 35.72
N LEU A 293 -12.13 -31.65 35.71
CA LEU A 293 -11.41 -32.91 35.78
C LEU A 293 -11.06 -33.25 37.24
N ARG A 294 -11.34 -34.49 37.65
CA ARG A 294 -10.90 -35.05 38.94
C ARG A 294 -9.95 -36.20 38.66
N LEU A 295 -8.64 -35.96 38.83
CA LEU A 295 -7.59 -36.89 38.39
C LEU A 295 -6.78 -37.42 39.57
N PRO A 296 -6.40 -38.71 39.59
CA PRO A 296 -5.41 -39.23 40.53
C PRO A 296 -4.08 -38.48 40.42
N VAL A 297 -3.39 -38.26 41.54
CA VAL A 297 -2.03 -37.69 41.54
C VAL A 297 -1.11 -38.57 40.69
N GLY A 298 -0.32 -37.94 39.82
CA GLY A 298 0.56 -38.63 38.87
C GLY A 298 -0.05 -38.85 37.48
N SER A 299 -1.32 -38.48 37.27
CA SER A 299 -1.91 -38.41 35.92
C SER A 299 -1.20 -37.37 35.06
N SER A 300 -1.18 -37.57 33.74
CA SER A 300 -0.65 -36.62 32.76
C SER A 300 -1.69 -36.25 31.73
N LEU A 301 -1.75 -34.97 31.38
CA LEU A 301 -2.57 -34.44 30.30
C LEU A 301 -1.71 -34.24 29.06
N ILE A 302 -2.21 -34.68 27.91
CA ILE A 302 -1.61 -34.46 26.60
C ILE A 302 -2.50 -33.46 25.88
N PHE A 303 -1.92 -32.34 25.47
CA PHE A 303 -2.60 -31.29 24.75
C PHE A 303 -2.19 -31.35 23.28
N GLY A 304 -3.17 -31.16 22.40
CA GLY A 304 -2.95 -30.92 20.98
C GLY A 304 -4.00 -29.95 20.47
N GLY A 305 -3.60 -28.99 19.65
CA GLY A 305 -4.54 -28.06 19.06
C GLY A 305 -4.00 -27.40 17.80
N GLN A 306 -4.90 -26.76 17.06
CA GLN A 306 -4.62 -26.06 15.82
C GLN A 306 -5.29 -24.69 15.81
N ALA A 307 -4.54 -23.66 15.43
CA ALA A 307 -5.00 -22.28 15.33
C ALA A 307 -5.15 -21.84 13.87
N SER A 308 -5.88 -20.75 13.64
CA SER A 308 -6.07 -20.15 12.32
C SER A 308 -4.85 -19.42 11.77
N ARG A 309 -3.85 -19.13 12.62
CA ARG A 309 -2.65 -18.35 12.30
C ARG A 309 -1.44 -18.93 13.03
N THR A 310 -0.26 -18.61 12.53
CA THR A 310 1.02 -18.95 13.15
C THR A 310 1.11 -18.40 14.57
N LEU A 311 1.31 -19.30 15.52
CA LEU A 311 1.48 -19.01 16.94
C LEU A 311 2.95 -18.70 17.25
N SER A 312 3.19 -17.91 18.29
CA SER A 312 4.52 -17.72 18.88
C SER A 312 4.63 -18.31 20.29
N GLU A 313 3.53 -18.34 21.02
CA GLU A 313 3.49 -18.77 22.42
C GLU A 313 2.18 -19.54 22.67
N ALA A 314 2.28 -20.62 23.44
CA ALA A 314 1.16 -21.41 23.91
C ALA A 314 1.54 -22.06 25.26
N ASP A 315 0.90 -21.63 26.34
CA ASP A 315 1.13 -22.16 27.68
C ASP A 315 -0.14 -22.17 28.52
N LEU A 316 -0.09 -22.94 29.60
CA LEU A 316 -1.07 -22.90 30.68
C LEU A 316 -0.48 -22.15 31.87
N ARG A 317 -1.28 -21.24 32.42
CA ARG A 317 -0.92 -20.44 33.58
C ARG A 317 -1.85 -20.73 34.74
N ASP A 318 -1.34 -20.73 35.95
CA ASP A 318 -2.17 -20.83 37.15
C ASP A 318 -2.89 -19.50 37.44
N SER A 319 -3.75 -19.48 38.47
CA SER A 319 -4.46 -18.27 38.90
C SER A 319 -3.55 -17.12 39.36
N LEU A 320 -2.25 -17.36 39.55
CA LEU A 320 -1.25 -16.33 39.87
C LEU A 320 -0.49 -15.85 38.62
N GLY A 321 -0.83 -16.38 37.44
CA GLY A 321 -0.18 -16.07 36.17
C GLY A 321 1.15 -16.79 35.95
N VAL A 322 1.50 -17.78 36.78
CA VAL A 322 2.73 -18.56 36.66
C VAL A 322 2.54 -19.66 35.61
N ILE A 323 3.48 -19.77 34.68
CA ILE A 323 3.49 -20.83 33.67
C ILE A 323 3.65 -22.19 34.36
N VAL A 324 2.65 -23.05 34.22
CA VAL A 324 2.65 -24.42 34.77
C VAL A 324 2.87 -25.49 33.70
N ALA A 325 2.58 -25.17 32.44
CA ALA A 325 2.85 -26.02 31.30
C ALA A 325 3.25 -25.15 30.10
N GLU A 326 4.43 -25.39 29.55
CA GLU A 326 4.87 -24.79 28.30
C GLU A 326 4.60 -25.78 27.17
N LEU A 327 3.87 -25.35 26.14
CA LEU A 327 3.52 -26.18 24.99
C LEU A 327 4.46 -25.84 23.83
N THR A 328 4.82 -26.86 23.07
CA THR A 328 5.60 -26.67 21.86
C THR A 328 4.68 -26.18 20.75
N VAL A 329 5.06 -25.07 20.14
CA VAL A 329 4.37 -24.49 18.98
C VAL A 329 5.08 -24.93 17.70
N ASP A 330 4.31 -25.40 16.73
CA ASP A 330 4.77 -25.72 15.37
C ASP A 330 3.86 -25.03 14.34
N SER A 331 4.26 -23.83 13.92
CA SER A 331 3.48 -22.96 13.05
C SER A 331 2.08 -22.65 13.61
N GLU A 332 1.03 -23.22 13.02
CA GLU A 332 -0.37 -23.10 13.44
C GLU A 332 -0.74 -24.12 14.53
N GLY A 333 0.06 -25.17 14.73
CA GLY A 333 -0.18 -26.20 15.71
C GLY A 333 0.47 -25.91 17.05
N PHE A 334 -0.10 -26.43 18.12
CA PHE A 334 0.55 -26.49 19.42
C PHE A 334 0.27 -27.82 20.12
N GLY A 335 1.21 -28.27 20.95
CA GLY A 335 1.02 -29.49 21.72
C GLY A 335 2.06 -29.69 22.80
N GLY A 336 1.74 -30.53 23.78
CA GLY A 336 2.64 -30.77 24.90
C GLY A 336 2.06 -31.72 25.92
N ILE A 337 2.89 -32.10 26.88
CA ILE A 337 2.50 -33.00 27.97
C ILE A 337 2.66 -32.24 29.28
N TRP A 338 1.60 -32.19 30.05
CA TRP A 338 1.59 -31.57 31.37
C TRP A 338 1.32 -32.60 32.46
N ARG A 339 2.10 -32.52 33.54
CA ARG A 339 1.92 -33.33 34.75
C ARG A 339 1.54 -32.39 35.91
N PRO A 340 0.23 -32.21 36.17
CA PRO A 340 -0.22 -31.29 37.19
C PRO A 340 0.30 -31.69 38.58
N ARG A 341 0.67 -30.68 39.37
CA ARG A 341 1.19 -30.84 40.75
C ARG A 341 0.26 -30.31 41.83
N SER A 342 -0.72 -29.50 41.45
CA SER A 342 -1.70 -28.87 42.34
C SER A 342 -3.08 -28.85 41.68
N SER A 343 -4.11 -28.85 42.52
CA SER A 343 -5.48 -28.54 42.09
C SER A 343 -5.64 -27.04 41.88
N GLY A 344 -6.47 -26.62 40.93
CA GLY A 344 -6.70 -25.22 40.63
C GLY A 344 -7.42 -24.97 39.32
N LEU A 345 -7.48 -23.68 38.95
CA LEU A 345 -7.89 -23.19 37.65
C LEU A 345 -6.64 -22.86 36.84
N PHE A 346 -6.63 -23.28 35.58
CA PHE A 346 -5.51 -23.06 34.68
C PHE A 346 -5.98 -22.40 33.40
N ASP A 347 -5.52 -21.19 33.17
CA ASP A 347 -5.89 -20.37 32.02
C ASP A 347 -4.93 -20.60 30.87
N TRP A 348 -5.46 -20.58 29.65
CA TRP A 348 -4.65 -20.60 28.45
C TRP A 348 -3.96 -19.25 28.27
N SER A 349 -2.73 -19.27 27.77
CA SER A 349 -2.04 -18.09 27.25
C SER A 349 -1.52 -18.45 25.87
N ILE A 350 -2.16 -17.92 24.84
CA ILE A 350 -1.85 -18.21 23.44
C ILE A 350 -1.70 -16.88 22.73
N SER A 351 -0.67 -16.74 21.89
CA SER A 351 -0.46 -15.54 21.09
C SER A 351 0.12 -15.84 19.71
N ASP A 352 -0.21 -15.00 18.74
CA ASP A 352 0.40 -15.01 17.41
C ASP A 352 1.77 -14.31 17.40
N SER A 353 2.49 -14.40 16.28
CA SER A 353 3.79 -13.73 16.07
C SER A 353 3.81 -12.20 16.31
N GLN A 354 2.64 -11.55 16.38
CA GLN A 354 2.49 -10.13 16.66
C GLN A 354 2.09 -9.85 18.11
N GLY A 355 1.91 -10.89 18.94
CA GLY A 355 1.50 -10.81 20.33
C GLY A 355 -0.01 -10.70 20.53
N ASN A 356 -0.82 -10.92 19.50
CA ASN A 356 -2.29 -10.86 19.64
C ASN A 356 -2.81 -12.17 20.23
N SER A 357 -3.74 -12.06 21.17
CA SER A 357 -4.48 -13.20 21.74
C SER A 357 -5.63 -13.65 20.83
N PRO A 358 -6.11 -14.90 20.96
CA PRO A 358 -7.29 -15.36 20.27
C PRO A 358 -8.51 -14.49 20.58
N GLU A 359 -9.35 -14.23 19.58
CA GLU A 359 -10.62 -13.51 19.77
C GLU A 359 -11.57 -14.31 20.68
N ILE A 360 -11.57 -15.63 20.52
CA ILE A 360 -12.24 -16.58 21.40
C ILE A 360 -11.17 -17.50 21.98
N GLN A 361 -10.98 -17.38 23.29
CA GLN A 361 -10.04 -18.21 24.04
C GLN A 361 -10.75 -19.47 24.56
N PRO A 362 -10.08 -20.64 24.60
CA PRO A 362 -10.64 -21.82 25.24
C PRO A 362 -10.91 -21.60 26.74
N GLU A 363 -11.85 -22.37 27.29
CA GLU A 363 -12.19 -22.26 28.71
C GLU A 363 -11.02 -22.72 29.60
N SER A 364 -10.96 -22.13 30.79
CA SER A 364 -9.97 -22.50 31.81
C SER A 364 -10.13 -23.96 32.21
N ILE A 365 -9.03 -24.67 32.42
CA ILE A 365 -9.07 -26.06 32.87
C ILE A 365 -9.28 -26.08 34.38
N HIS A 366 -10.42 -26.63 34.80
CA HIS A 366 -10.74 -26.86 36.21
C HIS A 366 -10.22 -28.22 36.64
N LEU A 367 -9.18 -28.27 37.48
CA LEU A 367 -8.53 -29.53 37.85
C LEU A 367 -8.52 -29.75 39.37
N THR A 368 -8.96 -30.94 39.78
CA THR A 368 -8.84 -31.45 41.15
C THR A 368 -7.97 -32.71 41.17
N LEU A 369 -6.81 -32.64 41.81
CA LEU A 369 -5.97 -33.80 42.07
C LEU A 369 -6.43 -34.55 43.31
N VAL A 370 -6.62 -35.86 43.19
CA VAL A 370 -7.02 -36.77 44.27
C VAL A 370 -5.81 -37.64 44.63
N PRO A 371 -5.23 -37.51 45.84
CA PRO A 371 -4.16 -38.39 46.30
C PRO A 371 -4.63 -39.84 46.39
N ASP A 372 -3.71 -40.76 46.14
CA ASP A 372 -3.93 -42.19 46.33
C ASP A 372 -4.03 -42.54 47.82
N SER A 373 -4.94 -43.46 48.17
CA SER A 373 -5.15 -43.87 49.55
C SER A 373 -4.19 -45.02 49.90
N ALA A 374 -3.62 -45.01 51.11
CA ALA A 374 -2.88 -46.19 51.55
C ALA A 374 -3.85 -47.36 51.78
N PRO A 375 -3.46 -48.60 51.42
CA PRO A 375 -4.28 -49.77 51.67
C PRO A 375 -4.51 -49.93 53.16
N GLN A 376 -5.74 -50.30 53.53
CA GLN A 376 -6.12 -50.57 54.90
C GLN A 376 -6.09 -52.06 55.16
N ILE A 377 -5.50 -52.48 56.29
CA ILE A 377 -5.43 -53.87 56.71
C ILE A 377 -5.78 -53.99 58.19
N ASN A 378 -6.68 -54.91 58.51
CA ASN A 378 -7.13 -55.22 59.86
C ASN A 378 -7.10 -56.73 60.08
N ILE A 379 -6.81 -57.15 61.32
CA ILE A 379 -6.84 -58.57 61.72
C ILE A 379 -7.95 -58.74 62.76
N PRO A 380 -9.24 -58.78 62.38
CA PRO A 380 -10.36 -58.90 63.32
C PRO A 380 -10.33 -60.17 64.18
N LEU A 381 -9.71 -61.26 63.70
CA LEU A 381 -9.49 -62.47 64.49
C LEU A 381 -8.00 -62.83 64.50
N PRO A 382 -7.36 -62.93 65.69
CA PRO A 382 -7.94 -62.84 67.03
C PRO A 382 -8.32 -61.42 67.48
N GLY A 383 -7.89 -60.37 66.79
CA GLY A 383 -8.24 -58.96 67.09
C GLY A 383 -7.60 -58.37 68.35
N GLN A 384 -7.06 -59.22 69.23
CA GLN A 384 -6.42 -58.86 70.49
C GLN A 384 -5.43 -59.96 70.90
N ASP A 385 -4.62 -59.66 71.91
CA ASP A 385 -3.72 -60.65 72.51
C ASP A 385 -4.51 -61.86 73.02
N THR A 386 -4.06 -63.04 72.64
CA THR A 386 -4.69 -64.31 73.00
C THR A 386 -3.64 -65.36 73.33
N ILE A 387 -4.07 -66.42 74.02
CA ILE A 387 -3.22 -67.55 74.33
C ILE A 387 -3.32 -68.56 73.19
N LEU A 388 -2.17 -68.91 72.62
CA LEU A 388 -2.08 -69.94 71.58
C LEU A 388 -2.42 -71.31 72.16
N SER A 389 -3.21 -72.09 71.42
CA SER A 389 -3.56 -73.46 71.80
C SER A 389 -2.35 -74.41 71.72
N LEU A 390 -2.40 -75.54 72.43
CA LEU A 390 -1.30 -76.53 72.47
C LEU A 390 -0.98 -77.17 71.10
N ASN A 391 -1.89 -77.07 70.13
CA ASN A 391 -1.65 -77.48 68.74
C ASN A 391 -0.82 -76.48 67.94
N LEU A 392 -0.45 -75.33 68.53
CA LEU A 392 0.36 -74.27 67.92
C LEU A 392 -0.22 -73.69 66.60
N GLN A 393 -1.53 -73.79 66.42
CA GLN A 393 -2.22 -73.28 65.24
C GLN A 393 -3.18 -72.15 65.62
N GLN A 394 -3.05 -71.01 64.95
CA GLN A 394 -3.91 -69.84 65.16
C GLN A 394 -4.62 -69.48 63.85
N PRO A 395 -5.95 -69.69 63.75
CA PRO A 395 -6.71 -69.16 62.62
C PRO A 395 -6.72 -67.64 62.69
N LEU A 396 -6.49 -67.00 61.54
CA LEU A 396 -6.56 -65.56 61.38
C LEU A 396 -7.69 -65.20 60.44
N ILE A 397 -8.31 -64.05 60.67
CA ILE A 397 -9.14 -63.37 59.68
C ILE A 397 -8.46 -62.04 59.43
N ILE A 398 -8.09 -61.80 58.17
CA ILE A 398 -7.45 -60.57 57.71
C ILE A 398 -8.40 -59.92 56.73
N GLU A 399 -8.82 -58.70 57.05
CA GLU A 399 -9.59 -57.82 56.19
C GLU A 399 -8.64 -56.80 55.59
N ALA A 400 -8.65 -56.65 54.27
CA ALA A 400 -7.88 -55.63 53.61
C ALA A 400 -8.71 -54.95 52.51
N SER A 401 -8.50 -53.65 52.32
CA SER A 401 -9.20 -52.87 51.31
C SER A 401 -8.32 -51.77 50.74
N ASP A 402 -8.52 -51.49 49.46
CA ASP A 402 -7.83 -50.44 48.70
C ASP A 402 -8.79 -49.85 47.64
N ASP A 403 -8.56 -48.60 47.25
CA ASP A 403 -9.39 -47.91 46.25
C ASP A 403 -9.11 -48.39 44.81
N TYR A 404 -7.87 -48.76 44.49
CA TYR A 404 -7.49 -49.26 43.16
C TYR A 404 -7.30 -50.78 43.11
N GLY A 405 -6.98 -51.41 44.23
CA GLY A 405 -6.92 -52.87 44.34
C GLY A 405 -5.70 -53.38 45.09
N LEU A 406 -5.81 -54.61 45.58
CA LEU A 406 -4.73 -55.31 46.26
C LEU A 406 -4.25 -56.48 45.41
N ASP A 407 -2.97 -56.48 45.05
CA ASP A 407 -2.36 -57.60 44.31
C ASP A 407 -1.96 -58.75 45.24
N ARG A 408 -1.37 -58.44 46.39
CA ARG A 408 -0.82 -59.41 47.34
C ARG A 408 -0.88 -58.86 48.77
N ILE A 409 -1.16 -59.74 49.74
CA ILE A 409 -0.94 -59.51 51.17
C ILE A 409 0.19 -60.42 51.63
N GLU A 410 1.02 -59.93 52.55
CA GLU A 410 2.05 -60.72 53.21
C GLU A 410 1.84 -60.71 54.72
N LEU A 411 1.57 -61.89 55.28
CA LEU A 411 1.50 -62.11 56.72
C LEU A 411 2.92 -62.38 57.23
N VAL A 412 3.47 -61.45 58.00
CA VAL A 412 4.79 -61.61 58.63
C VAL A 412 4.60 -61.86 60.12
N ALA A 413 5.07 -63.01 60.60
CA ALA A 413 5.01 -63.34 62.02
C ALA A 413 6.39 -63.79 62.54
N TYR A 414 6.65 -63.50 63.81
CA TYR A 414 7.94 -63.77 64.47
C TYR A 414 7.72 -64.09 65.94
N ARG A 415 8.67 -64.80 66.53
CA ARG A 415 8.67 -65.12 67.95
C ARG A 415 9.61 -64.19 68.70
N VAL A 416 9.19 -63.77 69.90
CA VAL A 416 10.04 -63.09 70.87
C VAL A 416 10.14 -63.97 72.11
N ASN A 417 11.37 -64.26 72.56
CA ASN A 417 11.56 -65.08 73.75
C ASN A 417 11.41 -64.24 75.04
N ALA A 418 11.47 -64.89 76.21
CA ALA A 418 11.36 -64.23 77.51
C ALA A 418 12.49 -63.21 77.79
N PHE A 419 13.60 -63.28 77.05
CA PHE A 419 14.74 -62.37 77.14
C PHE A 419 14.64 -61.20 76.13
N GLY A 420 13.57 -61.13 75.34
CA GLY A 420 13.36 -60.09 74.34
C GLY A 420 14.09 -60.32 73.02
N GLU A 421 14.73 -61.48 72.82
CA GLU A 421 15.37 -61.83 71.55
C GLU A 421 14.31 -62.24 70.53
N ARG A 422 14.39 -61.65 69.33
CA ARG A 422 13.48 -61.87 68.22
C ARG A 422 14.07 -62.90 67.26
N ASN A 423 13.30 -63.94 66.94
CA ASN A 423 13.66 -64.92 65.93
C ASN A 423 13.45 -64.36 64.51
N GLU A 424 14.07 -65.00 63.52
CA GLU A 424 13.82 -64.70 62.11
C GLU A 424 12.31 -64.76 61.80
N PRO A 425 11.75 -63.73 61.14
CA PRO A 425 10.34 -63.71 60.78
C PRO A 425 10.04 -64.71 59.67
N VAL A 426 8.87 -65.34 59.76
CA VAL A 426 8.29 -66.15 58.69
C VAL A 426 7.25 -65.31 57.96
N ALA A 427 7.36 -65.26 56.64
CA ALA A 427 6.44 -64.55 55.78
C ALA A 427 5.57 -65.54 54.98
N GLN A 428 4.27 -65.32 54.99
CA GLN A 428 3.29 -66.06 54.18
C GLN A 428 2.60 -65.08 53.23
N GLY A 429 2.86 -65.22 51.93
CA GLY A 429 2.18 -64.46 50.89
C GLY A 429 0.79 -65.03 50.56
N ILE A 430 -0.15 -64.15 50.30
CA ILE A 430 -1.50 -64.45 49.83
C ILE A 430 -1.76 -63.58 48.60
N ASP A 431 -1.82 -64.21 47.43
CA ASP A 431 -2.12 -63.50 46.19
C ASP A 431 -3.62 -63.23 46.09
N LEU A 432 -3.97 -61.97 45.79
CA LEU A 432 -5.34 -61.48 45.74
C LEU A 432 -5.80 -61.13 44.32
N GLY A 433 -4.86 -60.96 43.39
CA GLY A 433 -5.17 -60.77 41.97
C GLY A 433 -5.87 -59.45 41.65
N GLY A 434 -5.60 -58.39 42.41
CA GLY A 434 -6.07 -57.03 42.14
C GLY A 434 -7.46 -56.70 42.70
N THR A 435 -7.97 -57.46 43.68
CA THR A 435 -9.29 -57.18 44.28
C THR A 435 -9.26 -55.96 45.19
N ARG A 436 -10.29 -55.10 45.12
CA ARG A 436 -10.42 -53.90 46.00
C ARG A 436 -10.65 -54.20 47.47
N ALA A 437 -11.21 -55.36 47.77
CA ALA A 437 -11.39 -55.82 49.14
C ALA A 437 -11.13 -57.32 49.20
N ALA A 438 -10.40 -57.74 50.22
CA ALA A 438 -10.03 -59.12 50.45
C ALA A 438 -10.31 -59.53 51.89
N LEU A 439 -10.88 -60.73 52.05
CA LEU A 439 -11.03 -61.39 53.33
C LEU A 439 -10.19 -62.68 53.30
N ALA A 440 -8.96 -62.60 53.79
CA ALA A 440 -8.07 -63.74 53.87
C ALA A 440 -8.26 -64.48 55.19
N ARG A 441 -8.20 -65.82 55.14
CA ARG A 441 -8.36 -66.70 56.31
C ARG A 441 -7.17 -67.65 56.47
N PRO A 442 -5.94 -67.14 56.59
CA PRO A 442 -4.78 -68.01 56.74
C PRO A 442 -4.81 -68.71 58.10
N LEU A 443 -4.25 -69.92 58.13
CA LEU A 443 -3.93 -70.62 59.36
C LEU A 443 -2.46 -70.34 59.67
N LEU A 444 -2.19 -69.59 60.73
CA LEU A 444 -0.83 -69.41 61.23
C LEU A 444 -0.43 -70.70 61.95
N ASP A 445 0.39 -71.50 61.30
CA ASP A 445 0.91 -72.75 61.84
C ASP A 445 2.32 -72.54 62.40
N LEU A 446 2.44 -72.61 63.72
CA LEU A 446 3.67 -72.41 64.47
C LEU A 446 4.32 -73.74 64.89
N THR A 447 3.86 -74.89 64.36
CA THR A 447 4.40 -76.21 64.74
C THR A 447 5.85 -76.44 64.29
N THR A 448 6.27 -75.77 63.21
CA THR A 448 7.61 -75.89 62.64
C THR A 448 8.54 -74.74 63.03
N TRP A 449 8.15 -73.90 63.99
CA TRP A 449 8.79 -72.62 64.32
C TRP A 449 9.70 -72.66 65.54
#